data_AF-A0A7L2V916-F1
#
_entry.id   AF-A0A7L2V916-F1
#
_cell.length_a   1.000
_cell.length_b   1.000
_cell.length_c   1.000
_cell.angle_alpha   90.00
_cell.angle_beta   90.00
_cell.angle_gamma   90.00
#
_symmetry.space_group_name_H-M   'P 1'
#
loop_
_entity.id
_entity.type
_entity.pdbx_description
1 polymer ?
#
loop_
_entity_poly.entity_id
_entity_poly.type
_entity_poly.pdbx_seq_one_letter_code
_entity_poly.pdbx_strand_id
1 'polypeptide(L)'
;QQVKLGSPDYVDCSNDEATEDFMKRIECYKNSYETLDETLDKDLSYIKIMDVGRSYLVNRVMDHIQSRIVYYLMNIHVTPRSIYLCRHGESELNLKGRIGGDPGLSVRGKEFAKSLAQFINEQNIKDLKVWTSQMKRTIQTAEALGVPYEQWKVLNEIDA
;
A
#
# COMPACT_ATOMS: atom_id res chain seq x y z
N GLN A 1 2.76 15.17 4.08
CA GLN A 1 3.40 16.34 3.45
C GLN A 1 2.49 16.83 2.34
N GLN A 2 2.11 18.12 2.34
CA GLN A 2 1.36 18.70 1.23
C GLN A 2 2.32 18.87 0.03
N VAL A 3 2.13 18.06 -1.00
CA VAL A 3 3.02 17.97 -2.18
C VAL A 3 3.17 19.32 -2.92
N LYS A 4 2.20 20.22 -2.75
CA LYS A 4 2.14 21.49 -3.49
C LYS A 4 3.15 22.54 -2.99
N LEU A 5 3.48 22.56 -1.69
CA LEU A 5 4.45 23.51 -1.14
C LEU A 5 5.91 23.11 -1.44
N GLY A 6 6.15 21.82 -1.70
CA GLY A 6 7.45 21.32 -2.18
C GLY A 6 7.58 21.35 -3.72
N SER A 7 6.68 22.05 -4.41
CA SER A 7 6.70 22.15 -5.87
C SER A 7 7.85 23.04 -6.36
N PRO A 8 8.42 22.77 -7.55
CA PRO A 8 9.36 23.69 -8.20
C PRO A 8 8.81 25.11 -8.40
N ASP A 9 7.48 25.28 -8.42
CA ASP A 9 6.80 26.59 -8.53
C ASP A 9 7.09 27.51 -7.34
N TYR A 10 7.52 26.98 -6.19
CA TYR A 10 7.64 27.71 -4.91
C TYR A 10 9.04 27.59 -4.27
N VAL A 11 10.09 27.29 -5.03
CA VAL A 11 11.46 27.03 -4.52
C VAL A 11 12.00 28.18 -3.66
N ASP A 12 11.74 29.43 -4.05
CA ASP A 12 12.21 30.63 -3.36
C ASP A 12 11.13 31.31 -2.51
N CYS A 13 10.00 30.65 -2.29
CA CYS A 13 8.88 31.17 -1.51
C CYS A 13 8.86 30.59 -0.10
N SER A 14 8.43 31.38 0.88
CA SER A 14 8.06 30.83 2.17
C SER A 14 6.81 29.95 2.05
N ASN A 15 6.61 29.03 3.01
CA ASN A 15 5.41 28.18 3.03
C ASN A 15 4.11 28.99 3.10
N ASP A 16 4.12 30.12 3.81
CA ASP A 16 2.94 30.97 3.98
C ASP A 16 2.59 31.68 2.66
N GLU A 17 3.58 32.26 1.98
CA GLU A 17 3.40 32.90 0.66
C GLU A 17 2.93 31.89 -0.39
N ALA A 18 3.56 30.71 -0.42
CA ALA A 18 3.18 29.63 -1.33
C ALA A 18 1.75 29.13 -1.07
N THR A 19 1.33 29.04 0.19
CA THR A 19 -0.05 28.66 0.56
C THR A 19 -1.05 29.71 0.10
N GLU A 20 -0.77 30.99 0.33
CA GLU A 20 -1.66 32.08 -0.06
C GLU A 20 -1.83 32.15 -1.58
N ASP A 21 -0.73 32.09 -2.34
CA ASP A 21 -0.76 32.06 -3.79
C ASP A 21 -1.52 30.83 -4.32
N PHE A 22 -1.26 29.65 -3.75
CA PHE A 22 -1.94 28.42 -4.17
C PHE A 22 -3.46 28.49 -3.93
N MET A 23 -3.91 29.11 -2.85
CA MET A 23 -5.33 29.34 -2.59
C MET A 23 -5.95 30.30 -3.62
N LYS A 24 -5.26 31.40 -3.97
CA LYS A 24 -5.70 32.30 -5.05
C LYS A 24 -5.84 31.56 -6.38
N ARG A 25 -4.87 30.69 -6.68
CA ARG A 25 -4.89 29.85 -7.88
C ARG A 25 -6.09 28.91 -7.92
N ILE A 26 -6.47 28.29 -6.79
CA ILE A 26 -7.69 27.49 -6.70
C ILE A 26 -8.94 28.32 -7.02
N GLU A 27 -9.06 29.53 -6.47
CA GLU A 27 -10.20 30.41 -6.74
C GLU A 27 -10.31 30.77 -8.24
N CYS A 28 -9.18 30.98 -8.93
CA CYS A 28 -9.19 31.21 -10.37
C CYS A 28 -9.83 30.04 -11.14
N TYR A 29 -9.55 28.79 -10.76
CA TYR A 29 -10.16 27.61 -11.40
C TYR A 29 -11.63 27.42 -11.05
N LYS A 30 -12.07 27.81 -9.85
CA LYS A 30 -13.48 27.70 -9.44
C LYS A 30 -14.43 28.47 -10.35
N ASN A 31 -13.98 29.60 -10.91
CA ASN A 31 -14.82 30.46 -11.75
C ASN A 31 -15.25 29.81 -13.08
N SER A 32 -14.52 28.81 -13.55
CA SER A 32 -14.79 28.13 -14.82
C SER A 32 -14.92 26.62 -14.70
N TYR A 33 -14.84 26.08 -13.48
CA TYR A 33 -14.91 24.63 -13.27
C TYR A 33 -16.35 24.14 -13.37
N GLU A 34 -16.62 23.35 -14.40
CA GLU A 34 -17.84 22.58 -14.56
C GLU A 34 -17.57 21.11 -14.18
N THR A 35 -18.33 20.60 -13.21
CA THR A 35 -18.18 19.20 -12.77
C THR A 35 -18.97 18.27 -13.68
N LEU A 36 -18.52 17.01 -13.80
CA LEU A 36 -19.27 15.98 -14.53
C LEU A 36 -20.67 15.82 -13.94
N ASP A 37 -21.67 15.81 -14.82
CA ASP A 37 -23.10 15.78 -14.53
C ASP A 37 -23.74 14.48 -15.04
N GLU A 38 -24.54 13.82 -14.20
CA GLU A 38 -25.12 12.51 -14.51
C GLU A 38 -26.11 12.53 -15.69
N THR A 39 -26.71 13.69 -15.97
CA THR A 39 -27.72 13.85 -17.03
C THR A 39 -27.08 14.31 -18.33
N LEU A 40 -26.23 15.33 -18.26
CA LEU A 40 -25.56 15.90 -19.44
C LEU A 40 -24.46 14.98 -19.97
N ASP A 41 -23.70 14.34 -19.07
CA ASP A 41 -22.56 13.47 -19.40
C ASP A 41 -22.91 11.97 -19.33
N LYS A 42 -24.21 11.65 -19.39
CA LYS A 42 -24.73 10.27 -19.23
C LYS A 42 -24.08 9.24 -20.15
N ASP A 43 -23.58 9.66 -21.31
CA ASP A 43 -22.97 8.79 -22.32
C ASP A 43 -21.45 8.59 -22.15
N LEU A 44 -20.82 9.30 -21.20
CA LEU A 44 -19.38 9.20 -20.91
C LEU A 44 -19.07 8.11 -19.87
N SER A 45 -17.91 7.47 -20.02
CA SER A 45 -17.36 6.56 -19.01
C SER A 45 -16.48 7.32 -18.02
N TYR A 46 -16.88 7.39 -16.75
CA TYR A 46 -16.12 8.10 -15.73
C TYR A 46 -16.30 7.56 -14.32
N ILE A 47 -15.38 7.94 -13.43
CA ILE A 47 -15.49 7.76 -11.99
C ILE A 47 -15.23 9.11 -11.31
N LYS A 48 -16.16 9.52 -10.44
CA LYS A 48 -16.04 10.70 -9.58
C LYS A 48 -15.76 10.20 -8.16
N ILE A 49 -14.59 10.55 -7.63
CA ILE A 49 -14.15 10.21 -6.27
C ILE A 49 -14.41 11.43 -5.40
N MET A 50 -15.24 11.27 -4.38
CA MET A 50 -15.68 12.37 -3.51
C MET A 50 -15.17 12.17 -2.10
N ASP A 51 -14.82 13.27 -1.44
CA ASP A 51 -14.29 13.32 -0.07
C ASP A 51 -13.18 12.29 0.18
N VAL A 52 -12.19 12.26 -0.72
CA VAL A 52 -10.99 11.42 -0.62
C VAL A 52 -11.33 9.92 -0.50
N GLY A 53 -12.35 9.47 -1.24
CA GLY A 53 -12.74 8.06 -1.31
C GLY A 53 -13.84 7.65 -0.32
N ARG A 54 -14.52 8.62 0.32
CA ARG A 54 -15.70 8.33 1.14
C ARG A 54 -16.90 7.87 0.29
N SER A 55 -17.03 8.44 -0.90
CA SER A 55 -18.09 8.06 -1.84
C SER A 55 -17.60 8.12 -3.28
N TYR A 56 -18.25 7.34 -4.13
CA TYR A 56 -17.89 7.13 -5.53
C TYR A 56 -19.16 7.20 -6.38
N LEU A 57 -19.06 7.84 -7.53
CA LEU A 57 -20.06 7.79 -8.59
C LEU A 57 -19.37 7.24 -9.83
N VAL A 58 -19.86 6.12 -10.35
CA VAL A 58 -19.29 5.44 -11.51
C VAL A 58 -20.33 5.41 -12.61
N ASN A 59 -19.99 5.90 -13.78
CA ASN A 59 -20.87 5.88 -14.95
C ASN A 59 -20.26 5.06 -16.10
N ARG A 60 -21.11 4.24 -16.74
CA ARG A 60 -20.82 3.48 -17.97
C ARG A 60 -19.45 2.80 -18.04
N VAL A 61 -19.19 1.83 -17.16
CA VAL A 61 -18.02 0.94 -17.29
C VAL A 61 -18.21 0.03 -18.51
N MET A 62 -17.37 0.20 -19.54
CA MET A 62 -17.53 -0.47 -20.84
C MET A 62 -16.77 -1.78 -20.97
N ASP A 63 -15.67 -1.94 -20.23
CA ASP A 63 -14.78 -3.08 -20.41
C ASP A 63 -14.13 -3.54 -19.09
N HIS A 64 -13.38 -4.63 -19.19
CA HIS A 64 -12.67 -5.22 -18.07
C HIS A 64 -11.60 -4.28 -17.50
N ILE A 65 -10.90 -3.49 -18.32
CA ILE A 65 -9.83 -2.62 -17.81
C ILE A 65 -10.41 -1.47 -16.98
N GLN A 66 -11.52 -0.87 -17.42
CA GLN A 66 -12.23 0.17 -16.68
C GLN A 66 -12.79 -0.38 -15.37
N SER A 67 -13.34 -1.60 -15.36
CA SER A 67 -13.78 -2.26 -14.14
C SER A 67 -12.63 -2.47 -13.14
N ARG A 68 -11.45 -2.87 -13.62
CA ARG A 68 -10.24 -3.01 -12.78
C ARG A 68 -9.74 -1.68 -12.25
N ILE A 69 -9.83 -0.60 -13.03
CA ILE A 69 -9.50 0.76 -12.59
C ILE A 69 -10.44 1.21 -11.46
N VAL A 70 -11.75 1.05 -11.63
CA VAL A 70 -12.75 1.36 -10.60
C VAL A 70 -12.46 0.57 -9.33
N TYR A 71 -12.27 -0.75 -9.44
CA TYR A 71 -11.93 -1.61 -8.31
C TYR A 71 -10.68 -1.12 -7.58
N TYR A 72 -9.61 -0.78 -8.31
CA TYR A 72 -8.38 -0.28 -7.70
C TYR A 72 -8.60 1.04 -6.95
N LEU A 73 -9.27 2.01 -7.57
CA LEU A 73 -9.53 3.33 -6.96
C LEU A 73 -10.44 3.26 -5.72
N MET A 74 -11.30 2.25 -5.62
CA MET A 74 -12.14 2.00 -4.45
C MET A 74 -11.40 1.36 -3.28
N ASN A 75 -10.20 0.78 -3.49
CA ASN A 75 -9.46 0.06 -2.45
C ASN A 75 -8.19 0.79 -1.96
N ILE A 76 -7.83 1.93 -2.57
CA ILE A 76 -6.71 2.77 -2.10
C ILE A 76 -7.18 3.77 -1.04
N HIS A 77 -6.27 4.18 -0.17
CA HIS A 77 -6.52 5.22 0.83
C HIS A 77 -5.24 5.98 1.16
N VAL A 78 -5.39 7.26 1.57
CA VAL A 78 -4.29 8.19 1.86
C VAL A 78 -3.82 8.16 3.31
N THR A 79 -4.45 7.35 4.17
CA THR A 79 -4.06 7.22 5.58
C THR A 79 -2.60 6.79 5.69
N PRO A 80 -1.75 7.54 6.41
CA PRO A 80 -0.36 7.16 6.62
C PRO A 80 -0.25 5.77 7.25
N ARG A 81 0.60 4.93 6.67
CA ARG A 81 0.91 3.58 7.19
C ARG A 81 2.29 3.14 6.73
N SER A 82 2.87 2.19 7.46
CA SER A 82 4.14 1.56 7.11
C SER A 82 3.89 0.13 6.65
N ILE A 83 4.57 -0.29 5.57
CA ILE A 83 4.59 -1.67 5.09
C ILE A 83 6.01 -2.19 5.25
N TYR A 84 6.17 -3.25 6.03
CA TYR A 84 7.46 -3.91 6.27
C TYR A 84 7.51 -5.19 5.43
N LEU A 85 8.56 -5.33 4.62
CA LEU A 85 8.79 -6.51 3.79
C LEU A 85 10.11 -7.15 4.19
N CYS A 86 10.07 -8.44 4.51
CA CYS A 86 11.25 -9.26 4.68
C CYS A 86 10.99 -10.66 4.14
N ARG A 87 12.06 -11.40 3.82
CA ARG A 87 11.97 -12.83 3.55
C ARG A 87 11.83 -13.59 4.87
N HIS A 88 11.52 -14.88 4.79
CA HIS A 88 11.73 -15.79 5.91
C HIS A 88 13.19 -15.78 6.38
N GLY A 89 13.45 -16.16 7.63
CA GLY A 89 14.81 -16.44 8.08
C GLY A 89 15.50 -17.50 7.21
N GLU A 90 16.84 -17.51 7.17
CA GLU A 90 17.61 -18.49 6.39
C GLU A 90 17.10 -19.92 6.63
N SER A 91 16.90 -20.68 5.55
CA SER A 91 16.40 -22.07 5.61
C SER A 91 17.49 -23.09 5.31
N GLU A 92 17.22 -24.35 5.65
CA GLU A 92 18.13 -25.48 5.37
C GLU A 92 18.46 -25.66 3.88
N LEU A 93 17.54 -25.32 2.97
CA LEU A 93 17.84 -25.35 1.52
C LEU A 93 18.66 -24.14 1.07
N ASN A 94 18.55 -23.00 1.73
CA ASN A 94 19.41 -21.85 1.42
C ASN A 94 20.88 -22.17 1.69
N LEU A 95 21.18 -22.86 2.80
CA LEU A 95 22.54 -23.34 3.12
C LEU A 95 23.10 -24.29 2.05
N LYS A 96 22.23 -25.02 1.36
CA LYS A 96 22.59 -25.97 0.30
C LYS A 96 22.54 -25.36 -1.10
N GLY A 97 22.22 -24.08 -1.22
CA GLY A 97 22.04 -23.40 -2.52
C GLY A 97 20.89 -24.00 -3.36
N ARG A 98 19.88 -24.60 -2.73
CA ARG A 98 18.74 -25.23 -3.41
C ARG A 98 17.53 -24.32 -3.43
N ILE A 99 16.81 -24.33 -4.54
CA ILE A 99 15.57 -23.57 -4.76
C ILE A 99 14.32 -24.39 -4.41
N GLY A 100 13.21 -23.72 -4.15
CA GLY A 100 11.91 -24.36 -3.89
C GLY A 100 11.83 -25.14 -2.58
N GLY A 101 10.92 -26.13 -2.56
CA GLY A 101 10.66 -27.00 -1.42
C GLY A 101 10.05 -26.30 -0.20
N ASP A 102 9.90 -27.05 0.89
CA ASP A 102 9.33 -26.57 2.15
C ASP A 102 10.23 -26.85 3.37
N PRO A 103 11.50 -26.39 3.37
CA PRO A 103 12.39 -26.57 4.50
C PRO A 103 11.99 -25.70 5.69
N GLY A 104 12.39 -26.14 6.88
CA GLY A 104 12.39 -25.28 8.06
C GLY A 104 13.56 -24.30 8.07
N LEU A 105 13.56 -23.44 9.08
CA LEU A 105 14.64 -22.50 9.36
C LEU A 105 15.94 -23.19 9.80
N SER A 106 17.07 -22.66 9.34
CA SER A 106 18.39 -22.95 9.89
C SER A 106 18.53 -22.36 11.29
N VAL A 107 19.64 -22.64 11.97
CA VAL A 107 19.96 -22.03 13.28
C VAL A 107 19.98 -20.50 13.17
N ARG A 108 20.67 -19.95 12.15
CA ARG A 108 20.72 -18.51 11.89
C ARG A 108 19.36 -17.94 11.46
N GLY A 109 18.54 -18.73 10.76
CA GLY A 109 17.17 -18.34 10.45
C GLY A 109 16.29 -18.14 11.69
N LYS A 110 16.46 -18.98 12.72
CA LYS A 110 15.76 -18.82 14.01
C LYS A 110 16.28 -17.61 14.79
N GLU A 111 17.58 -17.31 14.71
CA GLU A 111 18.16 -16.10 15.30
C GLU A 111 17.58 -14.85 14.64
N PHE A 112 17.51 -14.83 13.29
CA PHE A 112 16.84 -13.75 12.56
C PHE A 112 15.40 -13.56 13.03
N ALA A 113 14.62 -14.64 13.18
CA ALA A 113 13.23 -14.54 13.62
C ALA A 113 13.09 -13.90 15.01
N LYS A 114 14.02 -14.19 15.93
CA LYS A 114 14.08 -13.52 17.25
C LYS A 114 14.45 -12.05 17.14
N SER A 115 15.44 -11.71 16.32
CA SER A 115 15.81 -10.31 16.09
C SER A 115 14.70 -9.51 15.40
N LEU A 116 13.95 -10.15 14.49
CA LEU A 116 12.78 -9.55 13.87
C LEU A 116 11.68 -9.27 14.89
N ALA A 117 11.42 -10.21 15.80
CA ALA A 117 10.46 -10.00 16.89
C ALA A 117 10.85 -8.81 17.78
N GLN A 118 12.13 -8.72 18.15
CA GLN A 118 12.65 -7.57 18.90
C GLN A 118 12.47 -6.26 18.12
N PHE A 119 12.89 -6.22 16.86
CA PHE A 119 12.77 -5.04 16.00
C PHE A 119 11.32 -4.56 15.90
N ILE A 120 10.37 -5.47 15.62
CA ILE A 120 8.95 -5.13 15.49
C ILE A 120 8.37 -4.59 16.80
N ASN A 121 8.75 -5.17 17.94
CA ASN A 121 8.33 -4.67 19.26
C ASN A 121 8.85 -3.24 19.51
N GLU A 122 10.10 -2.96 19.14
CA GLU A 122 10.71 -1.63 19.27
C GLU A 122 10.04 -0.59 18.37
N GLN A 123 9.46 -0.98 17.23
CA GLN A 123 8.70 -0.07 16.36
C GLN A 123 7.37 0.39 16.98
N ASN A 124 6.86 -0.30 18.02
CA ASN A 124 5.60 0.02 18.71
C ASN A 124 4.41 0.24 17.74
N ILE A 125 4.25 -0.68 16.78
CA ILE A 125 3.25 -0.56 15.71
C ILE A 125 1.88 -0.92 16.26
N LYS A 126 0.96 0.05 16.25
CA LYS A 126 -0.44 -0.18 16.60
C LYS A 126 -1.13 -1.04 15.53
N ASP A 127 -1.95 -2.01 15.97
CA ASP A 127 -2.78 -2.87 15.12
C ASP A 127 -2.01 -3.60 14.00
N LEU A 128 -0.78 -4.05 14.29
CA LEU A 128 0.08 -4.77 13.35
C LEU A 128 -0.64 -5.99 12.74
N LYS A 129 -0.63 -6.07 11.41
CA LYS A 129 -1.04 -7.25 10.64
C LYS A 129 0.19 -7.96 10.10
N VAL A 130 0.29 -9.25 10.39
CA VAL A 130 1.39 -10.09 9.91
C VAL A 130 0.84 -11.11 8.92
N TRP A 131 1.44 -11.15 7.72
CA TRP A 131 1.10 -12.10 6.69
C TRP A 131 2.29 -12.98 6.36
N THR A 132 2.05 -14.27 6.20
CA THR A 132 3.04 -15.25 5.76
C THR A 132 2.56 -15.96 4.51
N SER A 133 3.46 -16.66 3.83
CA SER A 133 3.06 -17.72 2.92
C SER A 133 2.55 -18.94 3.69
N GLN A 134 2.17 -20.00 2.99
CA GLN A 134 1.85 -21.30 3.60
C GLN A 134 3.11 -22.17 3.80
N MET A 135 4.30 -21.66 3.51
CA MET A 135 5.55 -22.41 3.61
C MET A 135 6.10 -22.36 5.03
N LYS A 136 6.56 -23.51 5.53
CA LYS A 136 7.06 -23.73 6.89
C LYS A 136 8.04 -22.66 7.36
N ARG A 137 8.98 -22.24 6.50
CA ARG A 137 9.98 -21.21 6.82
C ARG A 137 9.39 -19.82 7.10
N THR A 138 8.35 -19.38 6.41
CA THR A 138 7.70 -18.08 6.69
C THR A 138 6.87 -18.17 7.96
N ILE A 139 6.16 -19.29 8.15
CA ILE A 139 5.38 -19.59 9.36
C ILE A 139 6.28 -19.59 10.61
N GLN A 140 7.38 -20.35 10.60
CA GLN A 140 8.33 -20.40 11.72
C GLN A 140 8.98 -19.05 12.03
N THR A 141 9.14 -18.20 11.01
CA THR A 141 9.64 -16.83 11.22
C THR A 141 8.58 -16.00 11.95
N ALA A 142 7.31 -16.08 11.55
CA ALA A 142 6.21 -15.35 12.17
C ALA A 142 5.85 -15.84 13.58
N GLU A 143 5.97 -17.15 13.86
CA GLU A 143 5.74 -17.72 15.18
C GLU A 143 6.60 -17.05 16.27
N ALA A 144 7.82 -16.64 15.93
CA ALA A 144 8.72 -15.95 16.87
C ALA A 144 8.25 -14.55 17.28
N LEU A 145 7.36 -13.92 16.50
CA LEU A 145 6.84 -12.58 16.81
C LEU A 145 5.81 -12.61 17.94
N GLY A 146 5.20 -13.78 18.23
CA GLY A 146 4.21 -13.92 19.31
C GLY A 146 2.89 -13.16 19.08
N VAL A 147 2.60 -12.77 17.84
CA VAL A 147 1.36 -12.07 17.43
C VAL A 147 0.57 -12.91 16.43
N PRO A 148 -0.75 -12.69 16.29
CA PRO A 148 -1.55 -13.34 15.26
C PRO A 148 -1.01 -13.04 13.85
N TYR A 149 -0.98 -14.06 13.00
CA TYR A 149 -0.60 -13.94 11.59
C TYR A 149 -1.58 -14.71 10.69
N GLU A 150 -1.70 -14.25 9.45
CA GLU A 150 -2.55 -14.88 8.43
C GLU A 150 -1.68 -15.51 7.34
N GLN A 151 -2.04 -16.73 6.92
CA GLN A 151 -1.30 -17.47 5.90
C GLN A 151 -1.98 -17.33 4.55
N TRP A 152 -1.24 -16.89 3.54
CA TRP A 152 -1.74 -16.63 2.20
C TRP A 152 -1.03 -17.51 1.18
N LYS A 153 -1.78 -18.40 0.51
CA LYS A 153 -1.21 -19.26 -0.55
C LYS A 153 -0.59 -18.46 -1.69
N VAL A 154 -1.15 -17.29 -2.00
CA VAL A 154 -0.63 -16.38 -3.04
C VAL A 154 0.73 -15.76 -2.70
N LEU A 155 1.18 -15.86 -1.44
CA LEU A 155 2.51 -15.44 -1.01
C LEU A 155 3.53 -16.60 -1.05
N ASN A 156 3.14 -17.79 -1.51
CA ASN A 156 4.09 -18.89 -1.71
C ASN A 156 5.19 -18.48 -2.69
N GLU A 157 6.38 -19.03 -2.46
CA GLU A 157 7.50 -18.90 -3.40
C GLU A 157 7.07 -19.42 -4.78
N ILE A 158 7.70 -18.85 -5.82
CA ILE A 158 7.49 -19.31 -7.19
C ILE A 158 7.71 -20.82 -7.31
N ASP A 159 6.82 -21.49 -8.03
CA ASP A 159 6.98 -22.90 -8.37
C ASP A 159 8.04 -23.03 -9.46
N ALA A 160 9.08 -23.84 -9.20
CA ALA A 160 10.33 -23.86 -9.95
C ALA A 160 10.48 -25.12 -10.80
#